data_AF-A0A0G1NJQ4-F1
#
_entry.id   AF-A0A0G1NJQ4-F1
#
_cell.length_a   1.000
_cell.length_b   1.000
_cell.length_c   1.000
_cell.angle_alpha   90.00
_cell.angle_beta   90.00
_cell.angle_gamma   90.00
#
_symmetry.space_group_name_H-M   'P 1'
#
loop_
_entity.id
_entity.type
_entity.pdbx_description
1 polymer ?
#
loop_
_entity_poly.entity_id
_entity_poly.type
_entity_poly.pdbx_seq_one_letter_code
_entity_poly.pdbx_strand_id
1 'polypeptide(L)'
;MIDFTDQAFWSSALANALGTLIATIIITIFVYWVIKPFKYWLYRQNPKLANVLQWLLSKIMHPYTRFTIFVISIAFLYAQSPVKWLWLIVSLIVFMSFFSSDKRGYRLSSPSSIFSDNFTSSKNTIDASRWDIKTGQPSLFSDMGHPRLQLTMANPAQATNSFLIAKDLEIDRGTVECDIYLSPNSVLNIVFFCDDKQDNWHMARFEGRTADSDAFLIKDGGPGVNWRFNKILGTRTIDNQWHRVRVEFTSEKAKMFKDGDFLGEITNPPMFGKRVGIFNECGEVLIGDFTISKS
;
A
#
# COMPACT_ATOMS: atom_id res chain seq x y z
N MET A 1 0.41 55.75 5.23
CA MET A 1 -1.01 55.43 5.48
C MET A 1 -1.44 54.56 4.31
N ILE A 2 -1.66 53.26 4.52
CA ILE A 2 -2.06 52.35 3.43
C ILE A 2 -3.56 52.58 3.24
N ASP A 3 -3.97 52.99 2.04
CA ASP A 3 -5.37 53.19 1.73
C ASP A 3 -6.03 51.83 1.42
N PHE A 4 -6.87 51.37 2.34
CA PHE A 4 -7.53 50.06 2.25
C PHE A 4 -8.75 50.06 1.32
N THR A 5 -9.05 51.19 0.67
CA THR A 5 -10.19 51.33 -0.25
C THR A 5 -9.83 51.09 -1.72
N ASP A 6 -8.55 50.93 -2.05
CA ASP A 6 -8.10 50.75 -3.43
C ASP A 6 -8.42 49.34 -3.96
N GLN A 7 -9.37 49.26 -4.89
CA GLN A 7 -9.79 48.03 -5.56
C GLN A 7 -8.64 47.35 -6.34
N ALA A 8 -7.64 48.12 -6.80
CA ALA A 8 -6.46 47.58 -7.46
C ALA A 8 -5.51 46.87 -6.48
N PHE A 9 -5.46 47.34 -5.22
CA PHE A 9 -4.70 46.69 -4.15
C PHE A 9 -5.33 45.34 -3.78
N TRP A 10 -6.65 45.29 -3.63
CA TRP A 10 -7.34 44.03 -3.31
C TRP A 10 -7.26 43.01 -4.44
N SER A 11 -7.40 43.41 -5.71
CA SER A 11 -7.32 42.47 -6.84
C SER A 11 -5.91 41.89 -7.03
N SER A 12 -4.87 42.70 -6.88
CA SER A 12 -3.47 42.24 -6.94
C SER A 12 -3.06 41.39 -5.73
N ALA A 13 -3.52 41.76 -4.51
CA ALA A 13 -3.29 40.97 -3.31
C ALA A 13 -4.00 39.60 -3.38
N LEU A 14 -5.25 39.56 -3.88
CA LEU A 14 -6.01 38.32 -4.03
C LEU A 14 -5.41 37.41 -5.11
N ALA A 15 -4.97 37.97 -6.25
CA ALA A 15 -4.33 37.21 -7.31
C ALA A 15 -2.99 36.60 -6.85
N ASN A 16 -2.21 37.35 -6.07
CA ASN A 16 -0.96 36.84 -5.47
C ASN A 16 -1.24 35.77 -4.41
N ALA A 17 -2.28 35.94 -3.58
CA ALA A 17 -2.68 34.95 -2.59
C ALA A 17 -3.18 33.65 -3.26
N LEU A 18 -3.97 33.76 -4.34
CA LEU A 18 -4.48 32.63 -5.09
C LEU A 18 -3.36 31.89 -5.86
N GLY A 19 -2.46 32.63 -6.49
CA GLY A 19 -1.27 32.06 -7.15
C GLY A 19 -0.36 31.33 -6.16
N THR A 20 -0.16 31.90 -4.96
CA THR A 20 0.61 31.26 -3.89
C THR A 20 -0.09 30.00 -3.38
N LEU A 21 -1.41 30.03 -3.19
CA LEU A 21 -2.20 28.87 -2.78
C LEU A 21 -2.06 27.71 -3.79
N ILE A 22 -2.22 28.00 -5.09
CA ILE A 22 -2.11 27.01 -6.17
C ILE A 22 -0.70 26.43 -6.22
N ALA A 23 0.34 27.28 -6.20
CA ALA A 23 1.74 26.83 -6.16
C ALA A 23 2.03 25.95 -4.94
N THR A 24 1.45 26.29 -3.78
CA THR A 24 1.60 25.50 -2.55
C THR A 24 0.96 24.13 -2.65
N ILE A 25 -0.24 24.04 -3.22
CA ILE A 25 -0.93 22.77 -3.44
C ILE A 25 -0.10 21.90 -4.38
N ILE A 26 0.42 22.46 -5.48
CA ILE A 26 1.27 21.74 -6.44
C ILE A 26 2.56 21.24 -5.76
N ILE A 27 3.25 22.08 -4.99
CA ILE A 27 4.47 21.69 -4.27
C ILE A 27 4.17 20.62 -3.21
N THR A 28 3.05 20.72 -2.49
CA THR A 28 2.67 19.73 -1.47
C THR A 28 2.38 18.37 -2.10
N ILE A 29 1.65 18.36 -3.22
CA ILE A 29 1.40 17.15 -4.01
C ILE A 29 2.72 16.58 -4.51
N PHE A 30 3.59 17.41 -5.09
CA PHE A 30 4.91 17.00 -5.60
C PHE A 30 5.79 16.41 -4.49
N VAL A 31 5.89 17.06 -3.34
CA VAL A 31 6.67 16.59 -2.19
C VAL A 31 6.12 15.26 -1.66
N TYR A 32 4.80 15.11 -1.53
CA TYR A 32 4.20 13.86 -1.10
C TYR A 32 4.45 12.71 -2.08
N TRP A 33 4.37 12.99 -3.39
CA TRP A 33 4.63 12.03 -4.46
C TRP A 33 6.11 11.67 -4.59
N VAL A 34 7.04 12.58 -4.28
CA VAL A 34 8.48 12.35 -4.40
C VAL A 34 9.07 11.70 -3.15
N ILE A 35 8.60 12.05 -1.95
CA ILE A 35 9.18 11.55 -0.69
C ILE A 35 9.05 10.03 -0.56
N LYS A 36 7.90 9.43 -0.92
CA LYS A 36 7.68 7.99 -0.79
C LYS A 36 8.64 7.16 -1.66
N PRO A 37 8.72 7.37 -2.99
CA PRO A 37 9.66 6.65 -3.84
C PRO A 37 11.13 6.99 -3.53
N PHE A 38 11.43 8.24 -3.13
CA PHE A 38 12.78 8.62 -2.71
C PHE A 38 13.22 7.89 -1.44
N LYS A 39 12.35 7.77 -0.44
CA LYS A 39 12.64 7.04 0.80
C LYS A 39 12.91 5.57 0.53
N TYR A 40 12.10 4.96 -0.32
CA TYR A 40 12.27 3.56 -0.73
C TYR A 40 13.61 3.36 -1.46
N TRP A 41 13.92 4.23 -2.43
CA TRP A 41 15.21 4.22 -3.12
C TRP A 41 16.39 4.38 -2.14
N LEU A 42 16.30 5.32 -1.19
CA LEU A 42 17.34 5.60 -0.21
C LEU A 42 17.61 4.42 0.72
N TYR A 43 16.56 3.72 1.16
CA TYR A 43 16.68 2.51 1.96
C TYR A 43 17.45 1.42 1.22
N ARG A 44 17.15 1.24 -0.07
CA ARG A 44 17.84 0.25 -0.91
C ARG A 44 19.33 0.53 -1.06
N GLN A 45 19.73 1.81 -1.10
CA GLN A 45 21.13 2.20 -1.20
C GLN A 45 21.85 2.17 0.16
N ASN A 46 21.20 2.70 1.20
CA ASN A 46 21.78 2.80 2.54
C ASN A 46 20.69 2.76 3.63
N PRO A 47 20.43 1.57 4.21
CA PRO A 47 19.36 1.41 5.19
C PRO A 47 19.63 2.20 6.48
N LYS A 48 20.89 2.43 6.87
CA LYS A 48 21.21 3.26 8.05
C LYS A 48 20.80 4.71 7.84
N LEU A 49 21.09 5.27 6.67
CA LEU A 49 20.75 6.66 6.37
C LEU A 49 19.23 6.84 6.20
N ALA A 50 18.56 5.87 5.58
CA ALA A 50 17.10 5.87 5.47
C ALA A 50 16.41 5.81 6.83
N ASN A 51 16.92 5.01 7.77
CA ASN A 51 16.40 4.94 9.14
C ASN A 51 16.59 6.26 9.91
N VAL A 52 17.72 6.96 9.72
CA VAL A 52 17.95 8.29 10.30
C VAL A 52 16.99 9.33 9.71
N LEU A 53 16.85 9.34 8.38
CA LEU A 53 15.91 10.24 7.69
C LEU A 53 14.47 9.98 8.14
N GLN A 54 14.10 8.72 8.33
CA GLN A 54 12.80 8.35 8.83
C GLN A 54 12.57 8.77 10.27
N TRP A 55 13.54 8.55 11.15
CA TRP A 55 13.45 9.03 12.51
C TRP A 55 13.22 10.55 12.52
N LEU A 56 13.97 11.32 11.72
CA LEU A 56 13.76 12.76 11.55
C LEU A 56 12.36 13.10 11.02
N LEU A 57 11.92 12.46 9.92
CA LEU A 57 10.60 12.68 9.32
C LEU A 57 9.47 12.35 10.30
N SER A 58 9.59 11.26 11.07
CA SER A 58 8.60 10.87 12.07
C SER A 58 8.47 11.90 13.20
N LYS A 59 9.59 12.54 13.60
CA LYS A 59 9.60 13.61 14.58
C LYS A 59 8.99 14.89 14.04
N ILE A 60 9.27 15.25 12.79
CA ILE A 60 8.69 16.42 12.10
C ILE A 60 7.18 16.23 11.87
N MET A 61 6.77 15.01 11.52
CA MET A 61 5.38 14.65 11.24
C MET A 61 4.55 14.40 12.50
N HIS A 62 5.12 14.52 13.70
CA HIS A 62 4.38 14.38 14.95
C HIS A 62 3.39 15.54 15.14
N PRO A 63 2.16 15.30 15.63
CA PRO A 63 1.13 16.33 15.80
C PRO A 63 1.61 17.56 16.59
N TYR A 64 2.32 17.35 17.71
CA TYR A 64 2.89 18.44 18.50
C TYR A 64 3.98 19.22 17.77
N THR A 65 4.88 18.55 17.04
CA THR A 65 5.93 19.23 16.26
C THR A 65 5.32 20.05 15.13
N ARG A 66 4.31 19.49 14.44
CA ARG A 66 3.50 20.20 13.44
C ARG A 66 2.85 21.43 14.06
N PHE A 67 2.16 21.29 15.18
CA PHE A 67 1.54 22.42 15.87
C PHE A 67 2.55 23.51 16.24
N THR A 68 3.71 23.13 16.76
CA THR A 68 4.80 24.08 17.07
C THR A 68 5.32 24.79 15.82
N ILE A 69 5.55 24.07 14.71
CA ILE A 69 5.96 24.66 13.43
C ILE A 69 4.89 25.62 12.91
N PHE A 70 3.61 25.27 13.02
CA PHE A 70 2.48 26.12 12.62
C PHE A 70 2.44 27.42 13.44
N VAL A 71 2.54 27.33 14.76
CA VAL A 71 2.54 28.50 15.65
C VAL A 71 3.75 29.40 15.39
N ILE A 72 4.95 28.83 15.22
CA ILE A 72 6.16 29.58 14.86
C ILE A 72 5.97 30.28 13.51
N SER A 73 5.41 29.59 12.52
CA SER A 73 5.18 30.15 11.18
C SER A 73 4.18 31.30 11.21
N ILE A 74 3.11 31.22 12.02
CA ILE A 74 2.19 32.34 12.27
C ILE A 74 2.89 33.50 12.96
N ALA A 75 3.74 33.23 13.96
CA ALA A 75 4.51 34.27 14.64
C ALA A 75 5.46 35.00 13.67
N PHE A 76 6.10 34.26 12.75
CA PHE A 76 6.94 34.83 11.70
C PHE A 76 6.18 35.58 10.59
N LEU A 77 4.91 35.23 10.34
CA LEU A 77 4.01 35.98 9.47
C LEU A 77 3.61 37.34 10.07
N TYR A 78 3.46 37.38 11.39
CA TYR A 78 3.10 38.58 12.16
C TYR A 78 4.31 39.50 12.42
N ALA A 79 5.50 38.94 12.64
CA ALA A 79 6.73 39.70 12.54
C ALA A 79 6.87 40.20 11.10
N GLN A 80 7.25 41.46 10.86
CA GLN A 80 7.35 42.05 9.52
C GLN A 80 8.53 41.48 8.70
N SER A 81 8.61 40.16 8.56
CA SER A 81 9.61 39.47 7.76
C SER A 81 9.35 39.72 6.28
N PRO A 82 10.38 40.01 5.46
CA PRO A 82 10.24 40.15 4.01
C PRO A 82 9.82 38.86 3.31
N VAL A 83 9.83 37.72 4.02
CA VAL A 83 9.56 36.38 3.45
C VAL A 83 8.21 35.82 3.91
N LYS A 84 7.17 36.66 4.00
CA LYS A 84 5.83 36.25 4.47
C LYS A 84 5.25 35.07 3.66
N TRP A 85 5.46 35.07 2.35
CA TRP A 85 4.94 34.03 1.47
C TRP A 85 5.47 32.63 1.83
N LEU A 86 6.75 32.51 2.22
CA LEU A 86 7.38 31.23 2.55
C LEU A 86 6.85 30.66 3.88
N TRP A 87 6.56 31.51 4.86
CA TRP A 87 5.94 31.11 6.12
C TRP A 87 4.45 30.79 5.98
N LEU A 88 3.75 31.43 5.04
CA LEU A 88 2.38 31.09 4.70
C LEU A 88 2.31 29.70 4.06
N ILE A 89 3.26 29.39 3.18
CA ILE A 89 3.44 28.05 2.59
C ILE A 89 3.68 27.01 3.68
N VAL A 90 4.64 27.24 4.59
CA VAL A 90 4.92 26.30 5.70
C VAL A 90 3.69 26.11 6.57
N SER A 91 2.99 27.18 6.95
CA SER A 91 1.76 27.10 7.77
C SER A 91 0.67 26.28 7.08
N LEU A 92 0.47 26.49 5.78
CA LEU A 92 -0.56 25.78 5.00
C LEU A 92 -0.22 24.30 4.82
N ILE A 93 1.05 23.95 4.56
CA ILE A 93 1.51 22.56 4.48
C ILE A 93 1.25 21.85 5.81
N VAL A 94 1.59 22.49 6.93
CA VAL A 94 1.36 21.94 8.25
C VAL A 94 -0.14 21.83 8.55
N PHE A 95 -0.94 22.83 8.23
CA PHE A 95 -2.40 22.80 8.37
C PHE A 95 -3.03 21.66 7.56
N MET A 96 -2.71 21.55 6.27
CA MET A 96 -3.19 20.48 5.39
C MET A 96 -2.76 19.10 5.88
N SER A 97 -1.61 18.97 6.54
CA SER A 97 -1.17 17.71 7.13
C SER A 97 -2.03 17.25 8.32
N PHE A 98 -2.79 18.14 8.96
CA PHE A 98 -3.82 17.76 9.95
C PHE A 98 -5.09 17.22 9.29
N PHE A 99 -5.41 17.66 8.06
CA PHE A 99 -6.57 17.20 7.28
C PHE A 99 -6.25 16.05 6.32
N SER A 100 -4.98 15.67 6.16
CA SER A 100 -4.60 14.37 5.61
C SER A 100 -4.95 13.29 6.64
N SER A 101 -6.24 13.11 6.88
CA SER A 101 -6.79 11.91 7.48
C SER A 101 -6.24 10.75 6.66
N ASP A 102 -5.32 9.99 7.23
CA ASP A 102 -5.06 8.63 6.80
C ASP A 102 -6.42 7.93 6.93
N LYS A 103 -7.22 7.93 5.86
CA LYS A 103 -8.45 7.13 5.73
C LYS A 103 -8.13 5.63 5.69
N ARG A 104 -6.99 5.22 6.25
CA ARG A 104 -6.71 3.85 6.60
C ARG A 104 -7.60 3.56 7.79
N GLY A 105 -8.83 3.15 7.49
CA GLY A 105 -9.71 2.54 8.45
C GLY A 105 -8.99 1.33 9.01
N TYR A 106 -8.29 1.52 10.13
CA TYR A 106 -7.83 0.46 11.01
C TYR A 106 -9.08 -0.22 11.57
N ARG A 107 -9.79 -0.99 10.75
CA ARG A 107 -10.71 -2.00 11.24
C ARG A 107 -9.83 -3.12 11.77
N LEU A 108 -9.92 -3.30 13.08
CA LEU A 108 -9.40 -4.47 13.77
C LEU A 108 -9.72 -5.71 12.95
N SER A 109 -8.72 -6.58 12.85
CA SER A 109 -8.83 -7.96 12.38
C SER A 109 -10.22 -8.52 12.71
N SER A 110 -10.91 -9.03 11.68
CA SER A 110 -12.23 -9.65 11.87
C SER A 110 -12.14 -10.67 13.04
N PRO A 111 -13.03 -10.59 14.04
CA PRO A 111 -12.96 -11.45 15.23
C PRO A 111 -13.03 -12.96 14.93
N SER A 112 -13.34 -13.36 13.69
CA SER A 112 -13.39 -14.74 13.21
C SER A 112 -12.17 -15.18 12.37
N SER A 113 -11.04 -14.48 12.47
CA SER A 113 -9.81 -14.88 11.77
C SER A 113 -9.30 -16.23 12.26
N ILE A 114 -9.20 -17.20 11.35
CA ILE A 114 -8.65 -18.54 11.59
C ILE A 114 -7.16 -18.62 11.28
N PHE A 115 -6.63 -17.63 10.56
CA PHE A 115 -5.21 -17.44 10.33
C PHE A 115 -4.92 -15.95 10.24
N SER A 116 -4.01 -15.43 11.04
CA SER A 116 -3.60 -14.03 10.98
C SER A 116 -2.12 -13.86 11.19
N ASP A 117 -1.41 -13.31 10.21
CA ASP A 117 0.00 -12.97 10.33
C ASP A 117 0.21 -11.47 10.14
N ASN A 118 0.68 -10.84 11.20
CA ASN A 118 1.08 -9.42 11.23
C ASN A 118 2.60 -9.25 11.16
N PHE A 119 3.32 -10.33 10.85
CA PHE A 119 4.75 -10.38 10.55
C PHE A 119 5.64 -9.79 11.66
N THR A 120 5.42 -10.16 12.93
CA THR A 120 6.13 -9.59 14.10
C THR A 120 7.67 -9.71 14.08
N SER A 121 8.32 -8.76 14.75
CA SER A 121 9.73 -8.36 14.56
C SER A 121 10.80 -9.23 15.15
N SER A 122 10.47 -10.38 15.73
CA SER A 122 11.46 -11.06 16.56
C SER A 122 12.65 -11.61 15.77
N LYS A 123 12.58 -11.80 14.43
CA LYS A 123 13.66 -12.45 13.68
C LYS A 123 14.01 -11.95 12.26
N ASN A 124 13.38 -10.91 11.70
CA ASN A 124 13.56 -10.50 10.28
C ASN A 124 13.40 -11.65 9.23
N THR A 125 12.91 -12.80 9.67
CA THR A 125 12.68 -14.01 8.89
C THR A 125 11.22 -14.40 9.03
N ILE A 126 10.66 -14.96 7.97
CA ILE A 126 9.29 -15.47 8.00
C ILE A 126 9.20 -16.65 8.95
N ASP A 127 8.09 -16.74 9.66
CA ASP A 127 7.81 -17.87 10.53
C ASP A 127 7.46 -19.12 9.71
N ALA A 128 8.44 -20.02 9.57
CA ALA A 128 8.30 -21.29 8.86
C ALA A 128 7.31 -22.27 9.52
N SER A 129 6.84 -21.98 10.75
CA SER A 129 5.74 -22.72 11.36
C SER A 129 4.37 -22.34 10.78
N ARG A 130 4.28 -21.18 10.10
CA ARG A 130 3.02 -20.62 9.59
C ARG A 130 2.87 -20.65 8.08
N TRP A 131 4.00 -20.66 7.38
CA TRP A 131 4.05 -20.60 5.93
C TRP A 131 4.91 -21.71 5.35
N ASP A 132 4.37 -22.39 4.35
CA ASP A 132 5.15 -23.21 3.44
C ASP A 132 5.62 -22.33 2.28
N ILE A 133 6.93 -22.15 2.15
CA ILE A 133 7.55 -21.40 1.05
C ILE A 133 7.72 -22.36 -0.13
N LYS A 134 6.85 -22.25 -1.13
CA LYS A 134 6.90 -23.07 -2.34
C LYS A 134 7.99 -22.60 -3.31
N THR A 135 8.15 -21.28 -3.47
CA THR A 135 9.22 -20.67 -4.28
C THR A 135 9.66 -19.31 -3.72
N GLY A 136 10.86 -18.88 -4.09
CA GLY A 136 11.41 -17.56 -3.75
C GLY A 136 12.09 -17.48 -2.39
N GLN A 137 12.53 -16.27 -2.04
CA GLN A 137 13.18 -15.96 -0.76
C GLN A 137 12.53 -14.71 -0.14
N PRO A 138 11.27 -14.85 0.29
CA PRO A 138 10.55 -13.73 0.89
C PRO A 138 11.21 -13.31 2.21
N SER A 139 11.18 -12.01 2.51
CA SER A 139 11.86 -11.40 3.66
C SER A 139 10.93 -10.44 4.41
N LEU A 140 11.31 -10.04 5.62
CA LEU A 140 10.55 -9.05 6.38
C LEU A 140 11.19 -7.67 6.25
N PHE A 141 10.36 -6.66 6.01
CA PHE A 141 10.75 -5.28 5.86
C PHE A 141 9.96 -4.41 6.82
N SER A 142 10.67 -3.65 7.67
CA SER A 142 10.08 -2.50 8.36
C SER A 142 10.20 -1.30 7.43
N ASP A 143 9.18 -0.44 7.42
CA ASP A 143 9.33 0.99 7.10
C ASP A 143 8.84 1.60 5.77
N MET A 144 7.58 1.35 5.41
CA MET A 144 6.84 2.18 4.43
C MET A 144 5.61 2.90 5.01
N GLY A 145 5.74 3.49 6.21
CA GLY A 145 4.68 4.31 6.82
C GLY A 145 3.46 3.51 7.28
N HIS A 146 3.65 2.21 7.51
CA HIS A 146 2.73 1.32 8.21
C HIS A 146 3.33 1.06 9.60
N PRO A 147 2.53 1.04 10.69
CA PRO A 147 3.07 0.85 12.05
C PRO A 147 3.61 -0.57 12.32
N ARG A 148 3.47 -1.49 11.36
CA ARG A 148 3.83 -2.92 11.49
C ARG A 148 4.78 -3.35 10.38
N LEU A 149 5.56 -4.40 10.67
CA LEU A 149 6.41 -5.09 9.71
C LEU A 149 5.60 -5.65 8.55
N GLN A 150 6.25 -5.72 7.40
CA GLN A 150 5.65 -6.10 6.15
C GLN A 150 6.42 -7.28 5.58
N LEU A 151 5.68 -8.23 5.03
CA LEU A 151 6.25 -9.28 4.21
C LEU A 151 6.64 -8.68 2.86
N THR A 152 7.93 -8.69 2.56
CA THR A 152 8.47 -8.35 1.26
C THR A 152 8.62 -9.61 0.42
N MET A 153 7.88 -9.63 -0.66
CA MET A 153 7.96 -10.65 -1.69
C MET A 153 8.94 -10.15 -2.75
N ALA A 154 10.23 -10.26 -2.50
CA ALA A 154 11.27 -9.89 -3.46
C ALA A 154 12.51 -10.77 -3.38
N ASN A 155 13.12 -11.01 -4.53
CA ASN A 155 14.55 -11.21 -4.64
C ASN A 155 15.12 -10.15 -5.60
N PRO A 156 15.85 -9.12 -5.11
CA PRO A 156 16.42 -8.07 -5.97
C PRO A 156 17.46 -8.57 -6.99
N ALA A 157 17.93 -9.81 -6.85
CA ALA A 157 19.02 -10.39 -7.66
C ALA A 157 18.58 -11.53 -8.58
N GLN A 158 17.37 -12.08 -8.42
CA GLN A 158 16.85 -13.16 -9.25
C GLN A 158 15.40 -12.86 -9.60
N ALA A 159 15.04 -12.97 -10.89
CA ALA A 159 13.67 -12.84 -11.38
C ALA A 159 12.82 -14.05 -10.95
N THR A 160 12.76 -14.35 -9.65
CA THR A 160 12.02 -15.48 -9.10
C THR A 160 10.80 -15.02 -8.34
N ASN A 161 9.67 -15.58 -8.76
CA ASN A 161 8.36 -15.39 -8.18
C ASN A 161 8.34 -16.00 -6.77
N SER A 162 7.85 -15.25 -5.78
CA SER A 162 7.71 -15.79 -4.42
C SER A 162 6.32 -16.36 -4.23
N PHE A 163 6.22 -17.58 -3.73
CA PHE A 163 4.96 -18.25 -3.45
C PHE A 163 4.98 -18.81 -2.03
N LEU A 164 4.09 -18.29 -1.19
CA LEU A 164 3.85 -18.82 0.15
C LEU A 164 2.44 -19.36 0.25
N ILE A 165 2.29 -20.49 0.94
CA ILE A 165 1.02 -21.13 1.22
C ILE A 165 0.84 -21.18 2.73
N ALA A 166 -0.33 -20.81 3.23
CA ALA A 166 -0.64 -20.92 4.65
C ALA A 166 -0.54 -22.39 5.07
N LYS A 167 0.18 -22.64 6.17
CA LYS A 167 0.41 -23.98 6.69
C LYS A 167 -0.75 -24.42 7.57
N ASP A 168 -1.01 -25.73 7.56
CA ASP A 168 -2.03 -26.39 8.40
C ASP A 168 -3.43 -25.76 8.32
N LEU A 169 -3.75 -25.14 7.17
CA LEU A 169 -5.02 -24.50 6.90
C LEU A 169 -5.64 -25.04 5.60
N GLU A 170 -6.77 -25.72 5.75
CA GLU A 170 -7.59 -26.19 4.64
C GLU A 170 -9.01 -25.65 4.77
N ILE A 171 -9.44 -24.84 3.81
CA ILE A 171 -10.78 -24.26 3.75
C ILE A 171 -11.37 -24.32 2.34
N ASP A 172 -12.67 -24.60 2.28
CA ASP A 172 -13.48 -24.64 1.05
C ASP A 172 -14.28 -23.35 0.82
N ARG A 173 -14.33 -22.48 1.83
CA ARG A 173 -14.88 -21.13 1.78
C ARG A 173 -14.15 -20.23 2.76
N GLY A 174 -14.00 -18.97 2.40
CA GLY A 174 -13.37 -18.01 3.29
C GLY A 174 -13.20 -16.63 2.67
N THR A 175 -12.64 -15.75 3.49
CA THR A 175 -12.27 -14.40 3.12
C THR A 175 -10.79 -14.24 3.42
N VAL A 176 -10.00 -13.85 2.41
CA VAL A 176 -8.62 -13.39 2.59
C VAL A 176 -8.64 -11.87 2.57
N GLU A 177 -8.03 -11.23 3.57
CA GLU A 177 -7.82 -9.79 3.58
C GLU A 177 -6.37 -9.46 3.96
N CYS A 178 -5.79 -8.48 3.28
CA CYS A 178 -4.48 -7.95 3.63
C CYS A 178 -4.31 -6.52 3.11
N ASP A 179 -3.32 -5.82 3.66
CA ASP A 179 -2.84 -4.55 3.15
C ASP A 179 -1.68 -4.80 2.20
N ILE A 180 -1.70 -4.17 1.04
CA ILE A 180 -0.71 -4.39 -0.02
C ILE A 180 -0.12 -3.07 -0.49
N TYR A 181 1.16 -3.07 -0.80
CA TYR A 181 1.85 -2.00 -1.50
C TYR A 181 2.56 -2.61 -2.70
N LEU A 182 2.19 -2.14 -3.89
CA LEU A 182 2.79 -2.55 -5.15
C LEU A 182 3.87 -1.52 -5.53
N SER A 183 5.13 -1.96 -5.63
CA SER A 183 6.16 -1.15 -6.29
C SER A 183 5.87 -1.06 -7.80
N PRO A 184 6.46 -0.10 -8.54
CA PRO A 184 6.21 0.03 -9.96
C PRO A 184 6.44 -1.27 -10.74
N ASN A 185 5.53 -1.60 -11.64
CA ASN A 185 5.54 -2.84 -12.43
C ASN A 185 5.54 -4.13 -11.58
N SER A 186 4.93 -4.11 -10.40
CA SER A 186 4.78 -5.31 -9.57
C SER A 186 3.37 -5.90 -9.64
N VAL A 187 3.29 -7.18 -9.28
CA VAL A 187 2.04 -7.95 -9.33
C VAL A 187 1.92 -8.80 -8.08
N LEU A 188 0.76 -8.75 -7.45
CA LEU A 188 0.38 -9.66 -6.36
C LEU A 188 -0.82 -10.50 -6.77
N ASN A 189 -0.79 -11.77 -6.40
CA ASN A 189 -1.90 -12.69 -6.55
C ASN A 189 -2.25 -13.28 -5.18
N ILE A 190 -3.52 -13.17 -4.78
CA ILE A 190 -4.07 -13.96 -3.68
C ILE A 190 -4.52 -15.30 -4.26
N VAL A 191 -3.98 -16.40 -3.73
CA VAL A 191 -4.21 -17.75 -4.22
C VAL A 191 -5.28 -18.44 -3.38
N PHE A 192 -6.28 -19.04 -4.03
CA PHE A 192 -7.32 -19.83 -3.38
C PHE A 192 -7.60 -21.11 -4.17
N PHE A 193 -8.22 -22.09 -3.50
CA PHE A 193 -8.37 -23.46 -4.00
C PHE A 193 -7.08 -24.07 -4.52
N CYS A 194 -5.99 -23.90 -3.77
CA CYS A 194 -4.69 -24.43 -4.15
C CYS A 194 -4.58 -25.92 -3.84
N ASP A 195 -4.27 -26.70 -4.88
CA ASP A 195 -3.69 -28.03 -4.80
C ASP A 195 -2.20 -27.89 -5.13
N ASP A 196 -1.38 -27.91 -4.10
CA ASP A 196 0.06 -27.77 -4.20
C ASP A 196 0.74 -29.00 -4.81
N LYS A 197 0.12 -30.18 -4.70
CA LYS A 197 0.62 -31.46 -5.24
C LYS A 197 0.39 -31.56 -6.74
N GLN A 198 -0.80 -31.17 -7.21
CA GLN A 198 -1.13 -31.14 -8.63
C GLN A 198 -0.73 -29.84 -9.31
N ASP A 199 -0.19 -28.86 -8.58
CA ASP A 199 0.21 -27.55 -9.09
C ASP A 199 -0.96 -26.78 -9.74
N ASN A 200 -2.17 -26.90 -9.19
CA ASN A 200 -3.39 -26.28 -9.70
C ASN A 200 -3.97 -25.29 -8.69
N TRP A 201 -4.41 -24.12 -9.13
CA TRP A 201 -4.97 -23.08 -8.25
C TRP A 201 -5.68 -21.96 -9.01
N HIS A 202 -6.48 -21.18 -8.27
CA HIS A 202 -7.02 -19.90 -8.73
C HIS A 202 -6.25 -18.73 -8.11
N MET A 203 -6.24 -17.61 -8.83
CA MET A 203 -5.61 -16.38 -8.38
C MET A 203 -6.52 -15.18 -8.57
N ALA A 204 -6.63 -14.36 -7.55
CA ALA A 204 -7.11 -12.99 -7.62
C ALA A 204 -5.90 -12.07 -7.76
N ARG A 205 -5.69 -11.53 -8.97
CA ARG A 205 -4.56 -10.68 -9.34
C ARG A 205 -4.88 -9.21 -9.07
N PHE A 206 -3.98 -8.55 -8.35
CA PHE A 206 -3.87 -7.11 -8.22
C PHE A 206 -2.69 -6.63 -9.07
N GLU A 207 -3.00 -5.87 -10.11
CA GLU A 207 -2.07 -5.56 -11.19
C GLU A 207 -1.52 -4.14 -11.04
N GLY A 208 -0.19 -4.02 -10.91
CA GLY A 208 0.52 -2.75 -10.78
C GLY A 208 1.11 -2.23 -12.09
N ARG A 209 1.13 -3.01 -13.18
CA ARG A 209 1.63 -2.58 -14.50
C ARG A 209 0.59 -1.75 -15.25
N THR A 210 1.05 -0.74 -15.99
CA THR A 210 0.16 0.22 -16.67
C THR A 210 -0.61 -0.36 -17.85
N ALA A 211 -0.11 -1.42 -18.50
CA ALA A 211 -0.73 -2.02 -19.67
C ALA A 211 -1.75 -3.13 -19.35
N ASP A 212 -1.85 -3.54 -18.09
CA ASP A 212 -2.61 -4.73 -17.67
C ASP A 212 -3.71 -4.35 -16.66
N SER A 213 -4.53 -5.33 -16.30
CA SER A 213 -5.69 -5.15 -15.42
C SER A 213 -5.76 -6.20 -14.30
N ASP A 214 -6.34 -5.78 -13.18
CA ASP A 214 -6.83 -6.66 -12.12
C ASP A 214 -7.69 -7.78 -12.73
N ALA A 215 -7.50 -9.01 -12.27
CA ALA A 215 -8.07 -10.17 -12.95
C ALA A 215 -8.23 -11.38 -12.03
N PHE A 216 -9.10 -12.29 -12.42
CA PHE A 216 -9.05 -13.67 -11.98
C PHE A 216 -8.25 -14.51 -12.97
N LEU A 217 -7.31 -15.29 -12.47
CA LEU A 217 -6.52 -16.24 -13.24
C LEU A 217 -6.77 -17.65 -12.73
N ILE A 218 -6.47 -18.62 -13.58
CA ILE A 218 -6.56 -20.04 -13.28
C ILE A 218 -5.29 -20.75 -13.78
N LYS A 219 -4.78 -21.67 -12.98
CA LYS A 219 -3.77 -22.65 -13.38
C LYS A 219 -4.35 -24.03 -13.16
N ASP A 220 -4.64 -24.72 -14.26
CA ASP A 220 -5.38 -25.97 -14.30
C ASP A 220 -4.69 -27.06 -15.16
N GLY A 221 -3.48 -26.78 -15.67
CA GLY A 221 -2.71 -27.69 -16.51
C GLY A 221 -1.61 -28.47 -15.77
N GLY A 222 -1.46 -28.27 -14.45
CA GLY A 222 -0.45 -28.92 -13.63
C GLY A 222 0.98 -28.36 -13.76
N PRO A 223 1.99 -29.14 -13.30
CA PRO A 223 3.38 -28.69 -13.23
C PRO A 223 3.93 -28.29 -14.59
N GLY A 224 4.61 -27.13 -14.64
CA GLY A 224 5.22 -26.60 -15.87
C GLY A 224 4.28 -25.87 -16.83
N VAL A 225 2.97 -25.88 -16.58
CA VAL A 225 1.98 -25.12 -17.37
C VAL A 225 1.75 -23.74 -16.73
N ASN A 226 1.79 -22.67 -17.52
CA ASN A 226 1.52 -21.32 -17.02
C ASN A 226 0.03 -21.11 -16.73
N TRP A 227 -0.27 -20.16 -15.84
CA TRP A 227 -1.64 -19.71 -15.61
C TRP A 227 -2.19 -18.94 -16.83
N ARG A 228 -3.51 -18.87 -16.92
CA ARG A 228 -4.26 -18.13 -17.94
C ARG A 228 -5.32 -17.24 -17.31
N PHE A 229 -5.78 -16.24 -18.03
CA PHE A 229 -6.89 -15.40 -17.59
C PHE A 229 -8.18 -16.22 -17.54
N ASN A 230 -8.87 -16.15 -16.41
CA ASN A 230 -10.25 -16.60 -16.25
C ASN A 230 -11.21 -15.42 -16.54
N LYS A 231 -10.93 -14.25 -15.94
CA LYS A 231 -11.70 -13.02 -16.16
C LYS A 231 -10.86 -11.78 -15.94
N ILE A 232 -10.89 -10.84 -16.89
CA ILE A 232 -10.26 -9.51 -16.78
C ILE A 232 -11.29 -8.52 -16.25
N LEU A 233 -10.93 -7.65 -15.29
CA LEU A 233 -11.89 -6.77 -14.61
C LEU A 233 -11.90 -5.32 -15.14
N GLY A 234 -10.94 -4.93 -15.97
CA GLY A 234 -10.84 -3.57 -16.52
C GLY A 234 -10.40 -2.50 -15.51
N THR A 235 -10.10 -2.90 -14.26
CA THR A 235 -9.52 -2.02 -13.23
C THR A 235 -8.03 -2.29 -13.08
N ARG A 236 -7.29 -1.38 -12.45
CA ARG A 236 -5.87 -1.56 -12.11
C ARG A 236 -5.65 -1.21 -10.64
N THR A 237 -4.69 -1.86 -10.00
CA THR A 237 -4.20 -1.47 -8.67
C THR A 237 -3.08 -0.45 -8.84
N ILE A 238 -3.29 0.74 -8.26
CA ILE A 238 -2.36 1.85 -8.41
C ILE A 238 -1.09 1.52 -7.61
N ASP A 239 0.07 1.70 -8.22
CA ASP A 239 1.35 1.46 -7.57
C ASP A 239 1.76 2.61 -6.64
N ASN A 240 2.80 2.39 -5.83
CA ASN A 240 3.33 3.34 -4.85
C ASN A 240 2.36 3.82 -3.76
N GLN A 241 1.28 3.09 -3.52
CA GLN A 241 0.35 3.36 -2.44
C GLN A 241 -0.17 2.09 -1.79
N TRP A 242 -0.61 2.23 -0.55
CA TRP A 242 -1.21 1.16 0.23
C TRP A 242 -2.67 0.98 -0.16
N HIS A 243 -3.06 -0.27 -0.36
CA HIS A 243 -4.43 -0.68 -0.65
C HIS A 243 -4.85 -1.79 0.32
N ARG A 244 -6.09 -1.73 0.82
CA ARG A 244 -6.69 -2.87 1.54
C ARG A 244 -7.39 -3.74 0.51
N VAL A 245 -6.96 -4.97 0.36
CA VAL A 245 -7.57 -5.91 -0.60
C VAL A 245 -8.28 -7.03 0.13
N ARG A 246 -9.37 -7.50 -0.48
CA ARG A 246 -10.18 -8.60 0.03
C ARG A 246 -10.61 -9.54 -1.10
N VAL A 247 -10.49 -10.83 -0.85
CA VAL A 247 -10.99 -11.89 -1.73
C VAL A 247 -11.91 -12.79 -0.94
N GLU A 248 -13.18 -12.86 -1.33
CA GLU A 248 -14.16 -13.80 -0.78
C GLU A 248 -14.31 -14.96 -1.75
N PHE A 249 -14.22 -16.20 -1.28
CA PHE A 249 -14.31 -17.36 -2.14
C PHE A 249 -15.15 -18.48 -1.52
N THR A 250 -15.86 -19.18 -2.40
CA THR A 250 -16.73 -20.33 -2.13
C THR A 250 -16.72 -21.23 -3.38
N SER A 251 -17.28 -22.43 -3.29
CA SER A 251 -17.48 -23.30 -4.47
C SER A 251 -18.38 -22.67 -5.54
N GLU A 252 -19.24 -21.72 -5.18
CA GLU A 252 -20.20 -21.10 -6.09
C GLU A 252 -19.65 -19.83 -6.76
N LYS A 253 -18.77 -19.10 -6.08
CA LYS A 253 -18.21 -17.84 -6.58
C LYS A 253 -16.96 -17.40 -5.85
N ALA A 254 -16.16 -16.58 -6.52
CA ALA A 254 -15.09 -15.80 -5.92
C ALA A 254 -15.24 -14.31 -6.30
N LYS A 255 -15.05 -13.42 -5.32
CA LYS A 255 -15.23 -11.97 -5.44
C LYS A 255 -13.95 -11.24 -5.04
N MET A 256 -13.63 -10.16 -5.74
CA MET A 256 -12.50 -9.28 -5.46
C MET A 256 -12.98 -7.90 -5.02
N PHE A 257 -12.32 -7.37 -4.00
CA PHE A 257 -12.54 -6.03 -3.49
C PHE A 257 -11.20 -5.32 -3.25
N LYS A 258 -11.20 -3.99 -3.42
CA LYS A 258 -10.06 -3.11 -3.13
C LYS A 258 -10.57 -1.83 -2.51
N ASP A 259 -9.99 -1.44 -1.38
CA ASP A 259 -10.38 -0.28 -0.57
C ASP A 259 -11.88 -0.24 -0.20
N GLY A 260 -12.50 -1.43 -0.11
CA GLY A 260 -13.92 -1.62 0.16
C GLY A 260 -14.80 -1.71 -1.09
N ASP A 261 -14.30 -1.30 -2.25
CA ASP A 261 -15.04 -1.32 -3.51
C ASP A 261 -15.00 -2.71 -4.15
N PHE A 262 -16.15 -3.15 -4.65
CA PHE A 262 -16.26 -4.39 -5.42
C PHE A 262 -15.66 -4.21 -6.82
N LEU A 263 -14.70 -5.07 -7.19
CA LEU A 263 -14.06 -5.03 -8.51
C LEU A 263 -14.69 -6.01 -9.48
N GLY A 264 -15.10 -7.19 -9.01
CA GLY A 264 -15.70 -8.20 -9.85
C GLY A 264 -15.74 -9.59 -9.23
N GLU A 265 -16.40 -10.51 -9.93
CA GLU A 265 -16.57 -11.89 -9.49
C GLU A 265 -16.48 -12.91 -10.64
N ILE A 266 -16.12 -14.14 -10.30
CA ILE A 266 -16.27 -15.34 -11.14
C ILE A 266 -17.24 -16.31 -10.47
N THR A 267 -17.94 -17.10 -11.28
CA THR A 267 -18.94 -18.08 -10.83
C THR A 267 -18.45 -19.50 -11.09
N ASN A 268 -18.83 -20.42 -10.19
CA ASN A 268 -18.50 -21.85 -10.23
C ASN A 268 -17.01 -22.15 -10.47
N PRO A 269 -16.07 -21.52 -9.74
CA PRO A 269 -14.65 -21.86 -9.85
C PRO A 269 -14.41 -23.34 -9.47
N PRO A 270 -13.72 -24.13 -10.31
CA PRO A 270 -13.33 -25.50 -9.94
C PRO A 270 -12.49 -25.52 -8.66
N MET A 271 -12.87 -26.34 -7.69
CA MET A 271 -12.12 -26.50 -6.44
C MET A 271 -11.01 -27.54 -6.64
N PHE A 272 -9.79 -27.10 -6.94
CA PHE A 272 -8.65 -28.00 -7.09
C PHE A 272 -8.17 -28.54 -5.75
N GLY A 273 -8.05 -27.65 -4.76
CA GLY A 273 -7.69 -27.99 -3.39
C GLY A 273 -8.31 -27.03 -2.39
N LYS A 274 -7.82 -27.08 -1.14
CA LYS A 274 -8.36 -26.29 -0.02
C LYS A 274 -7.33 -25.35 0.61
N ARG A 275 -6.13 -25.26 0.05
CA ARG A 275 -5.08 -24.40 0.57
C ARG A 275 -5.22 -22.98 0.02
N VAL A 276 -4.71 -22.01 0.78
CA VAL A 276 -4.74 -20.58 0.48
C VAL A 276 -3.32 -20.03 0.58
N GLY A 277 -2.97 -19.08 -0.26
CA GLY A 277 -1.63 -18.52 -0.28
C GLY A 277 -1.54 -17.16 -0.96
N ILE A 278 -0.30 -16.74 -1.18
CA ILE A 278 0.05 -15.50 -1.85
C ILE A 278 1.19 -15.75 -2.82
N PHE A 279 1.06 -15.18 -4.00
CA PHE A 279 2.01 -15.37 -5.09
C PHE A 279 2.37 -14.02 -5.71
N ASN A 280 3.64 -13.67 -5.65
CA ASN A 280 4.19 -12.52 -6.36
C ASN A 280 4.80 -12.98 -7.68
N GLU A 281 4.33 -12.42 -8.79
CA GLU A 281 4.77 -12.78 -10.14
C GLU A 281 5.96 -11.95 -10.61
N CYS A 282 6.02 -10.67 -10.23
CA CYS A 282 7.11 -9.80 -10.60
C CYS A 282 7.09 -8.53 -9.74
N GLY A 283 8.23 -7.83 -9.77
CA GLY A 283 8.44 -6.62 -8.98
C GLY A 283 8.34 -6.87 -7.47
N GLU A 284 8.67 -5.86 -6.69
CA GLU A 284 8.55 -5.96 -5.24
C GLU A 284 7.11 -5.70 -4.80
N VAL A 285 6.62 -6.54 -3.89
CA VAL A 285 5.35 -6.35 -3.19
C VAL A 285 5.58 -6.39 -1.69
N LEU A 286 4.95 -5.46 -0.97
CA LEU A 286 4.89 -5.46 0.49
C LEU A 286 3.48 -5.84 0.94
N ILE A 287 3.38 -6.74 1.91
CA ILE A 287 2.11 -7.24 2.45
C ILE A 287 2.08 -7.02 3.95
N GLY A 288 0.99 -6.46 4.47
CA GLY A 288 0.74 -6.25 5.89
C GLY A 288 -0.61 -6.84 6.31
N ASP A 289 -0.75 -7.09 7.62
CA ASP A 289 -2.01 -7.49 8.28
C ASP A 289 -2.79 -8.56 7.52
N PHE A 290 -2.09 -9.64 7.14
CA PHE A 290 -2.66 -10.74 6.38
C PHE A 290 -3.56 -11.58 7.27
N THR A 291 -4.80 -11.80 6.82
CA THR A 291 -5.82 -12.52 7.56
C THR A 291 -6.63 -13.43 6.64
N ILE A 292 -7.03 -14.58 7.18
CA ILE A 292 -7.98 -15.49 6.58
C ILE A 292 -9.06 -15.74 7.62
N SER A 293 -10.32 -15.51 7.26
CA SER A 293 -11.49 -15.79 8.10
C SER A 293 -12.43 -16.76 7.41
N LYS A 294 -13.14 -17.58 8.19
CA LYS A 294 -14.20 -18.44 7.65
C LYS A 294 -15.44 -17.60 7.38
N SER A 295 -16.01 -17.74 6.19
CA SER A 295 -17.27 -17.11 5.75
C SER A 295 -18.47 -18.00 6.01
#